data_AF-A0A1Q3FGZ6-F1
#
_entry.id   AF-A0A1Q3FGZ6-F1
#
_cell.length_a   1.000
_cell.length_b   1.000
_cell.length_c   1.000
_cell.angle_alpha   90.00
_cell.angle_beta   90.00
_cell.angle_gamma   90.00
#
_symmetry.space_group_name_H-M   'P 1'
#
loop_
_entity.id
_entity.type
_entity.pdbx_description
1 polymer ?
#
loop_
_entity_poly.entity_id
_entity_poly.type
_entity_poly.pdbx_seq_one_letter_code
_entity_poly.pdbx_strand_id
1 'polypeptide(L)'
;MGNIFGKSSAKAKVSRVTEQDKAVLQLKQQRDKLKQYQKRIELQLEKDRELAKKCLATGRKERAKTLLRKKKYQEKLLSNTDAQLETIEKLASDIEFAQVETQVISGLKVGNEALKKVHEMLSIDEVEQILDETRESIEKQQEIDALLNGVLTEEDEDDVLAELDALVAAEEGEKTPAADIGERLPDVPKDDPAEAADAERKRKEKGTERSTKKVALEAS
;
A
#
# COMPACT_ATOMS: atom_id res chain seq x y z
N MET A 1 -15.66 -59.80 26.32
CA MET A 1 -14.26 -59.44 26.68
C MET A 1 -13.54 -59.09 25.39
N GLY A 2 -13.03 -57.89 25.13
CA GLY A 2 -12.98 -56.67 25.90
C GLY A 2 -12.81 -55.47 24.97
N ASN A 3 -13.28 -54.32 25.43
CA ASN A 3 -12.96 -53.02 24.88
C ASN A 3 -11.45 -52.77 25.00
N ILE A 4 -10.81 -52.39 23.91
CA ILE A 4 -9.51 -51.70 23.97
C ILE A 4 -9.66 -50.36 23.28
N PHE A 5 -10.04 -49.43 24.14
CA PHE A 5 -10.20 -48.02 23.92
C PHE A 5 -8.82 -47.38 23.72
N GLY A 6 -8.40 -47.28 22.45
CA GLY A 6 -7.23 -46.50 22.06
C GLY A 6 -7.65 -45.14 21.49
N LYS A 7 -8.31 -44.28 22.29
CA LYS A 7 -8.36 -42.85 21.99
C LYS A 7 -6.97 -42.28 22.17
N SER A 8 -6.10 -42.48 21.18
CA SER A 8 -4.92 -41.66 21.02
C SER A 8 -5.42 -40.26 20.70
N SER A 9 -5.36 -39.40 21.71
CA SER A 9 -5.26 -37.95 21.58
C SER A 9 -4.14 -37.64 20.57
N ALA A 10 -4.49 -37.66 19.29
CA ALA A 10 -3.73 -36.98 18.27
C ALA A 10 -3.96 -35.50 18.58
N LYS A 11 -3.06 -34.92 19.37
CA LYS A 11 -2.73 -33.48 19.25
C LYS A 11 -2.66 -33.23 17.75
N ALA A 12 -3.72 -32.66 17.20
CA ALA A 12 -3.79 -32.31 15.79
C ALA A 12 -2.55 -31.45 15.55
N LYS A 13 -1.59 -31.98 14.80
CA LYS A 13 -0.45 -31.19 14.34
C LYS A 13 -1.08 -30.00 13.65
N VAL A 14 -1.03 -28.83 14.27
CA VAL A 14 -1.51 -27.58 13.69
C VAL A 14 -0.75 -27.46 12.38
N SER A 15 -1.40 -27.77 11.26
CA SER A 15 -0.73 -27.79 9.98
C SER A 15 -0.28 -26.37 9.70
N ARG A 16 0.99 -26.20 9.35
CA ARG A 16 1.53 -24.91 8.83
C ARG A 16 0.79 -24.41 7.58
N VAL A 17 -0.09 -25.24 7.02
CA VAL A 17 -0.95 -24.98 5.89
C VAL A 17 -2.29 -24.48 6.42
N THR A 18 -2.63 -23.25 6.07
CA THR A 18 -3.92 -22.63 6.38
C THR A 18 -5.01 -23.15 5.45
N GLU A 19 -6.29 -22.97 5.80
CA GLU A 19 -7.40 -23.34 4.91
C GLU A 19 -7.36 -22.53 3.60
N GLN A 20 -6.85 -21.30 3.66
CA GLN A 20 -6.62 -20.43 2.52
C GLN A 20 -5.54 -21.03 1.58
N ASP A 21 -4.44 -21.56 2.12
CA ASP A 21 -3.41 -22.21 1.32
C ASP A 21 -3.94 -23.46 0.59
N LYS A 22 -4.85 -24.21 1.24
CA LYS A 22 -5.53 -25.34 0.60
C LYS A 22 -6.42 -24.88 -0.55
N ALA A 23 -7.16 -23.78 -0.38
CA ALA A 23 -7.99 -23.21 -1.43
C ALA A 23 -7.15 -22.72 -2.63
N VAL A 24 -6.04 -22.01 -2.37
CA VAL A 24 -5.10 -21.58 -3.41
C VAL A 24 -4.50 -22.78 -4.15
N LEU A 25 -4.13 -23.84 -3.43
CA LEU A 25 -3.63 -25.08 -4.04
C LEU A 25 -4.68 -25.73 -4.94
N GLN A 26 -5.93 -25.80 -4.50
CA GLN A 26 -7.03 -26.38 -5.28
C GLN A 26 -7.27 -25.57 -6.57
N LEU A 27 -7.27 -24.23 -6.49
CA LEU A 27 -7.40 -23.37 -7.67
C LEU A 27 -6.23 -23.56 -8.64
N LYS A 28 -4.99 -23.64 -8.14
CA LYS A 28 -3.80 -23.91 -8.97
C LYS A 28 -3.88 -25.28 -9.64
N GLN A 29 -4.34 -26.31 -8.94
CA GLN A 29 -4.57 -27.64 -9.53
C GLN A 29 -5.66 -27.62 -10.62
N GLN A 30 -6.76 -26.88 -10.40
CA GLN A 30 -7.82 -26.73 -11.41
C GLN A 30 -7.31 -26.00 -12.64
N ARG A 31 -6.56 -24.91 -12.46
CA ARG A 31 -5.89 -24.19 -13.55
C ARG A 31 -5.01 -25.11 -14.39
N ASP A 32 -4.19 -25.93 -13.74
CA ASP A 32 -3.28 -26.83 -14.46
C ASP A 32 -4.04 -27.92 -15.23
N LYS A 33 -5.14 -28.44 -14.66
CA LYS A 33 -6.05 -29.36 -15.36
C LYS A 33 -6.70 -28.70 -16.58
N LEU A 34 -7.16 -27.45 -16.47
CA LEU A 34 -7.72 -26.71 -17.60
C LEU A 34 -6.66 -26.46 -18.69
N LYS A 35 -5.43 -26.09 -18.32
CA LYS A 35 -4.31 -25.94 -19.28
C LYS A 35 -4.01 -27.25 -20.01
N GLN A 36 -4.05 -28.39 -19.31
CA GLN A 36 -3.90 -29.70 -19.96
C GLN A 36 -5.08 -30.01 -20.90
N TYR A 37 -6.30 -29.65 -20.51
CA TYR A 37 -7.49 -29.83 -21.33
C TYR A 37 -7.46 -28.97 -22.60
N GLN A 38 -7.04 -27.71 -22.48
CA GLN A 38 -6.82 -26.76 -23.58
C GLN A 38 -5.88 -27.36 -24.62
N LYS A 39 -4.69 -27.82 -24.20
CA LYS A 39 -3.71 -28.48 -25.10
C LYS A 39 -4.27 -29.70 -25.81
N ARG A 40 -5.09 -30.51 -25.12
CA ARG A 40 -5.75 -31.68 -25.74
C ARG A 40 -6.76 -31.28 -26.81
N ILE A 41 -7.53 -30.21 -26.57
CA ILE A 41 -8.49 -29.68 -27.55
C ILE A 41 -7.75 -29.12 -28.76
N GLU A 42 -6.68 -28.36 -28.57
CA GLU A 42 -5.86 -27.79 -29.65
C GLU A 42 -5.31 -28.88 -30.58
N LEU A 43 -4.73 -29.94 -30.00
CA LEU A 43 -4.25 -31.10 -30.76
C LEU A 43 -5.38 -31.79 -31.53
N GLN A 44 -6.58 -31.87 -30.96
CA GLN A 44 -7.74 -32.45 -31.65
C GLN A 44 -8.24 -31.55 -32.78
N LEU A 45 -8.18 -30.22 -32.57
CA LEU A 45 -8.53 -29.20 -33.56
C LEU A 45 -7.63 -29.29 -34.79
N GLU A 46 -6.33 -29.46 -34.61
CA GLU A 46 -5.36 -29.68 -35.69
C GLU A 46 -5.66 -30.94 -36.48
N LYS A 47 -5.89 -32.07 -35.78
CA LYS A 47 -6.29 -33.35 -36.41
C LYS A 47 -7.59 -33.22 -37.20
N ASP A 48 -8.61 -32.59 -36.62
CA ASP A 48 -9.90 -32.39 -37.28
C ASP A 48 -9.75 -31.48 -38.51
N ARG A 49 -8.84 -30.49 -38.48
CA ARG A 49 -8.49 -29.63 -39.62
C ARG A 49 -7.82 -30.41 -40.75
N GLU A 50 -6.87 -31.28 -40.43
CA GLU A 50 -6.22 -32.14 -41.43
C GLU A 50 -7.19 -33.14 -42.05
N LEU A 51 -8.03 -33.78 -41.23
CA LEU A 51 -9.06 -34.71 -41.69
C LEU A 51 -10.08 -34.01 -42.58
N ALA A 52 -10.46 -32.77 -42.27
CA ALA A 52 -11.33 -31.96 -43.12
C ALA A 52 -10.67 -31.69 -44.48
N LYS A 53 -9.40 -31.30 -44.51
CA LYS A 53 -8.63 -31.10 -45.76
C LYS A 53 -8.59 -32.38 -46.61
N LYS A 54 -8.30 -33.54 -46.00
CA LYS A 54 -8.29 -34.85 -46.68
C LYS A 54 -9.67 -35.24 -47.23
N CYS A 55 -10.74 -34.96 -46.49
CA CYS A 55 -12.11 -35.21 -46.95
C CYS A 55 -12.52 -34.31 -48.13
N LEU A 56 -12.04 -33.07 -48.17
CA LEU A 56 -12.25 -32.16 -49.30
C LEU A 56 -11.50 -32.64 -50.55
N ALA A 57 -10.24 -33.06 -50.41
CA ALA A 57 -9.44 -33.60 -51.51
C ALA A 57 -10.04 -34.88 -52.12
N THR A 58 -10.72 -35.70 -51.32
CA THR A 58 -11.40 -36.93 -51.77
C THR A 58 -12.85 -36.70 -52.23
N GLY A 59 -13.29 -35.45 -52.37
CA GLY A 59 -14.62 -35.07 -52.86
C GLY A 59 -15.78 -35.32 -51.89
N ARG A 60 -15.51 -35.74 -50.64
CA ARG A 60 -16.54 -36.08 -49.63
C ARG A 60 -17.00 -34.85 -48.85
N LYS A 61 -17.78 -33.97 -49.52
CA LYS A 61 -18.23 -32.67 -48.98
C LYS A 61 -19.06 -32.78 -47.68
N GLU A 62 -20.00 -33.70 -47.59
CA GLU A 62 -20.85 -33.86 -46.38
C GLU A 62 -20.03 -34.23 -45.13
N ARG A 63 -19.04 -35.12 -45.29
CA ARG A 63 -18.15 -35.52 -44.19
C ARG A 63 -17.25 -34.37 -43.76
N ALA A 64 -16.75 -33.57 -44.70
CA ALA A 64 -15.98 -32.36 -44.39
C ALA A 64 -16.84 -31.32 -43.64
N LYS A 65 -18.10 -31.13 -44.02
CA LYS A 65 -19.04 -30.21 -43.33
C LYS A 65 -19.26 -30.61 -41.87
N THR A 66 -19.43 -31.91 -41.58
CA THR A 66 -19.56 -32.40 -40.20
C THR A 66 -18.30 -32.18 -39.37
N LEU A 67 -17.11 -32.41 -39.96
CA LEU A 67 -15.84 -32.13 -39.28
C LEU A 67 -15.66 -30.62 -38.99
N LEU A 68 -16.05 -29.75 -39.92
CA LEU A 68 -16.01 -28.30 -39.69
C LEU A 68 -16.99 -27.83 -38.61
N ARG A 69 -18.17 -28.47 -38.49
CA ARG A 69 -19.10 -28.20 -37.37
C ARG A 69 -18.48 -28.62 -36.03
N LYS A 70 -17.85 -29.79 -35.98
CA LYS A 70 -17.13 -30.28 -34.79
C LYS A 70 -16.00 -29.34 -34.41
N LYS A 71 -15.22 -28.86 -35.39
CA LYS A 71 -14.17 -27.85 -35.23
C LYS A 71 -14.71 -26.59 -34.56
N LYS A 72 -15.79 -26.01 -35.10
CA LYS A 72 -16.40 -24.78 -34.56
C LYS A 72 -16.92 -24.95 -33.13
N TYR A 73 -17.46 -26.13 -32.80
CA TYR A 73 -17.87 -26.45 -31.43
C TYR A 73 -16.67 -26.51 -30.47
N GLN A 74 -15.57 -27.13 -30.88
CA GLN A 74 -14.33 -27.19 -30.09
C GLN A 74 -13.69 -25.81 -29.91
N GLU A 75 -13.71 -24.95 -30.93
CA GLU A 75 -13.25 -23.55 -30.81
C GLU A 75 -14.07 -22.78 -29.78
N LYS A 76 -15.40 -22.96 -29.76
CA LYS A 76 -16.25 -22.36 -28.72
C LYS A 76 -15.92 -22.89 -27.34
N LEU A 77 -15.66 -24.20 -27.22
CA LEU A 77 -15.29 -24.82 -25.95
C LEU A 77 -13.92 -24.32 -25.45
N LEU A 78 -12.96 -24.10 -26.36
CA LEU A 78 -11.67 -23.51 -26.08
C LEU A 78 -11.83 -22.09 -25.54
N SER A 79 -12.58 -21.24 -26.24
CA SER A 79 -12.87 -19.86 -25.79
C SER A 79 -13.55 -19.80 -24.43
N ASN A 80 -14.49 -20.71 -24.15
CA ASN A 80 -15.09 -20.81 -22.81
C ASN A 80 -14.07 -21.25 -21.75
N THR A 81 -13.16 -22.16 -22.10
CA THR A 81 -12.12 -22.64 -21.20
C THR A 81 -11.12 -21.53 -20.88
N ASP A 82 -10.76 -20.71 -21.87
CA ASP A 82 -9.88 -19.56 -21.68
C ASP A 82 -10.50 -18.53 -20.72
N ALA A 83 -11.80 -18.23 -20.89
CA ALA A 83 -12.53 -17.36 -19.97
C ALA A 83 -12.60 -17.92 -18.54
N GLN A 84 -12.78 -19.24 -18.39
CA GLN A 84 -12.74 -19.90 -17.08
C GLN A 84 -11.35 -19.84 -16.46
N LEU A 85 -10.30 -19.99 -17.25
CA LEU A 85 -8.92 -19.92 -16.80
C LEU A 85 -8.57 -18.52 -16.30
N GLU A 86 -8.96 -17.47 -17.03
CA GLU A 86 -8.83 -16.08 -16.55
C GLU A 86 -9.58 -15.87 -15.23
N THR A 87 -10.78 -16.43 -15.10
CA THR A 87 -11.57 -16.33 -13.87
C THR A 87 -10.86 -16.99 -12.70
N ILE A 88 -10.27 -18.18 -12.89
CA ILE A 88 -9.52 -18.88 -11.84
C ILE A 88 -8.25 -18.11 -11.46
N GLU A 89 -7.54 -17.53 -12.44
CA GLU A 89 -6.34 -16.74 -12.17
C GLU A 89 -6.65 -15.44 -11.40
N LYS A 90 -7.78 -14.78 -11.72
CA LYS A 90 -8.30 -13.65 -10.92
C LYS A 90 -8.64 -14.08 -9.50
N LEU A 91 -9.45 -15.14 -9.33
CA LEU A 91 -9.83 -15.64 -8.01
C LEU A 91 -8.63 -16.04 -7.14
N ALA A 92 -7.60 -16.65 -7.74
CA ALA A 92 -6.38 -16.98 -7.01
C ALA A 92 -5.65 -15.71 -6.52
N SER A 93 -5.57 -14.68 -7.37
CA SER A 93 -4.94 -13.40 -7.05
C SER A 93 -5.73 -12.65 -5.97
N ASP A 94 -7.06 -12.67 -6.06
CA ASP A 94 -7.97 -12.03 -5.08
C ASP A 94 -7.82 -12.67 -3.69
N ILE A 95 -7.67 -14.01 -3.62
CA ILE A 95 -7.43 -14.70 -2.35
C ILE A 95 -6.06 -14.35 -1.77
N GLU A 96 -5.02 -14.31 -2.60
CA GLU A 96 -3.68 -13.91 -2.17
C GLU A 96 -3.67 -12.45 -1.66
N PHE A 97 -4.43 -11.56 -2.30
CA PHE A 97 -4.62 -10.19 -1.83
C PHE A 97 -5.38 -10.12 -0.49
N ALA A 98 -6.49 -10.84 -0.36
CA ALA A 98 -7.26 -10.90 0.89
C ALA A 98 -6.45 -11.46 2.07
N GLN A 99 -5.49 -12.36 1.82
CA GLN A 99 -4.53 -12.81 2.84
C GLN A 99 -3.65 -11.67 3.35
N VAL A 100 -3.14 -10.83 2.44
CA VAL A 100 -2.36 -9.64 2.80
C VAL A 100 -3.22 -8.63 3.57
N GLU A 101 -4.45 -8.37 3.12
CA GLU A 101 -5.39 -7.49 3.83
C GLU A 101 -5.65 -7.97 5.27
N THR A 102 -5.83 -9.28 5.45
CA THR A 102 -6.02 -9.87 6.79
C THR A 102 -4.80 -9.65 7.67
N GLN A 103 -3.59 -9.75 7.10
CA GLN A 103 -2.33 -9.49 7.82
C GLN A 103 -2.15 -8.00 8.16
N VAL A 104 -2.57 -7.09 7.28
CA VAL A 104 -2.58 -5.65 7.56
C VAL A 104 -3.53 -5.34 8.71
N ILE A 105 -4.75 -5.88 8.68
CA ILE A 105 -5.75 -5.69 9.74
C ILE A 105 -5.24 -6.23 11.08
N SER A 106 -4.58 -7.40 11.10
CA SER A 106 -4.00 -7.93 12.33
C SER A 106 -2.86 -7.06 12.87
N GLY A 107 -2.00 -6.53 11.98
CA GLY A 107 -0.97 -5.56 12.33
C GLY A 107 -1.55 -4.28 12.92
N LEU A 108 -2.62 -3.73 12.34
CA LEU A 108 -3.32 -2.56 12.86
C LEU A 108 -3.93 -2.81 14.25
N LYS A 109 -4.47 -4.01 14.50
CA LYS A 109 -4.98 -4.39 15.83
C LYS A 109 -3.87 -4.38 16.87
N VAL A 110 -2.73 -4.99 16.56
CA VAL A 110 -1.56 -5.00 17.46
C VAL A 110 -1.05 -3.58 17.71
N GLY A 111 -0.99 -2.75 16.66
CA GLY A 111 -0.63 -1.34 16.79
C GLY A 111 -1.59 -0.56 17.68
N ASN A 112 -2.90 -0.80 17.54
CA ASN A 112 -3.92 -0.17 18.38
C ASN A 112 -3.81 -0.61 19.85
N GLU A 113 -3.56 -1.90 20.10
CA GLU A 113 -3.29 -2.41 21.46
C GLU A 113 -2.02 -1.81 22.07
N ALA A 114 -0.95 -1.66 21.29
CA ALA A 114 0.26 -1.00 21.75
C ALA A 114 0.01 0.47 22.09
N LEU A 115 -0.72 1.19 21.23
CA LEU A 115 -1.13 2.58 21.50
C LEU A 115 -1.99 2.70 22.76
N LYS A 116 -2.92 1.76 23.01
CA LYS A 116 -3.70 1.73 24.24
C LYS A 116 -2.83 1.57 25.48
N LYS A 117 -1.86 0.66 25.45
CA LYS A 117 -0.93 0.47 26.58
C LYS A 117 -0.07 1.71 26.84
N VAL A 118 0.42 2.36 25.77
CA VAL A 118 1.15 3.63 25.90
C VAL A 118 0.23 4.70 26.49
N HIS A 119 -1.02 4.77 26.05
CA HIS A 119 -1.96 5.71 26.61
C HIS A 119 -2.25 5.42 28.08
N GLU A 120 -2.50 4.17 28.47
CA GLU A 120 -2.69 3.74 29.86
C GLU A 120 -1.50 4.10 30.75
N MET A 121 -0.26 4.00 30.25
CA MET A 121 0.94 4.44 30.98
C MET A 121 1.02 5.96 31.15
N LEU A 122 0.47 6.73 30.20
CA LEU A 122 0.52 8.19 30.21
C LEU A 122 -0.71 8.84 30.90
N SER A 123 -1.85 8.15 31.04
CA SER A 123 -3.15 8.85 30.99
C SER A 123 -3.81 9.27 32.29
N ILE A 124 -3.30 9.00 33.49
CA ILE A 124 -4.02 9.45 34.70
C ILE A 124 -3.08 10.08 35.71
N ASP A 125 -2.16 9.32 36.28
CA ASP A 125 -1.35 9.80 37.40
C ASP A 125 -0.45 10.98 37.01
N GLU A 126 0.21 10.93 35.85
CA GLU A 126 1.08 12.03 35.39
C GLU A 126 0.28 13.28 34.97
N VAL A 127 -0.92 13.10 34.41
CA VAL A 127 -1.78 14.22 34.00
C VAL A 127 -2.44 14.87 35.21
N GLU A 128 -2.90 14.08 36.19
CA GLU A 128 -3.43 14.58 37.47
C GLU A 128 -2.34 15.30 38.26
N GLN A 129 -1.12 14.73 38.34
CA GLN A 129 0.01 15.38 39.01
C GLN A 129 0.36 16.73 38.36
N ILE A 130 0.43 16.80 37.02
CA ILE A 130 0.72 18.07 36.33
C ILE A 130 -0.39 19.11 36.58
N LEU A 131 -1.66 18.68 36.61
CA LEU A 131 -2.79 19.58 36.87
C LEU A 131 -2.78 20.09 38.32
N ASP A 132 -2.45 19.23 39.29
CA ASP A 132 -2.36 19.62 40.69
C ASP A 132 -1.15 20.52 40.96
N GLU A 133 0.03 20.22 40.38
CA GLU A 133 1.21 21.09 40.44
C GLU A 133 0.95 22.46 39.79
N THR A 134 0.18 22.49 38.70
CA THR A 134 -0.23 23.74 38.04
C THR A 134 -1.20 24.53 38.92
N ARG A 135 -2.19 23.88 39.55
CA ARG A 135 -3.10 24.55 40.48
C ARG A 135 -2.38 25.11 41.70
N GLU A 136 -1.50 24.34 42.33
CA GLU A 136 -0.71 24.80 43.47
C GLU A 136 0.20 25.99 43.09
N SER A 137 0.77 25.98 41.88
CA SER A 137 1.56 27.10 41.37
C SER A 137 0.73 28.36 41.15
N ILE A 138 -0.50 28.22 40.64
CA ILE A 138 -1.43 29.35 40.48
C ILE A 138 -1.86 29.89 41.85
N GLU A 139 -2.18 29.03 42.81
CA GLU A 139 -2.55 29.45 44.17
C GLU A 139 -1.39 30.16 44.87
N LYS A 140 -0.15 29.65 44.74
CA LYS A 140 1.05 30.35 45.22
C LYS A 140 1.23 31.71 44.57
N GLN A 141 1.02 31.80 43.26
CA GLN A 141 1.09 33.10 42.57
C GLN A 141 0.03 34.06 43.11
N GLN A 142 -1.20 33.60 43.32
CA GLN A 142 -2.28 34.40 43.89
C GLN A 142 -2.01 34.80 45.35
N GLU A 143 -1.39 33.93 46.15
CA GLU A 143 -0.97 34.25 47.51
C GLU A 143 0.15 35.29 47.51
N ILE A 144 1.13 35.17 46.61
CA ILE A 144 2.17 36.18 46.40
C ILE A 144 1.53 37.52 45.99
N ASP A 145 0.62 37.50 45.01
CA ASP A 145 -0.07 38.70 44.54
C ASP A 145 -0.89 39.34 45.68
N ALA A 146 -1.57 38.54 46.50
CA ALA A 146 -2.36 39.02 47.64
C ALA A 146 -1.49 39.60 48.77
N LEU A 147 -0.33 38.99 49.04
CA LEU A 147 0.64 39.51 50.02
C LEU A 147 1.29 40.80 49.54
N LEU A 148 1.62 40.90 48.26
CA LEU A 148 2.19 42.12 47.66
C LEU A 148 1.16 43.26 47.70
N ASN A 149 -0.08 43.03 47.24
CA ASN A 149 -1.14 44.04 47.24
C ASN A 149 -1.56 44.50 48.66
N GLY A 150 -1.24 43.75 49.71
CA GLY A 150 -1.56 44.10 51.11
C GLY A 150 -0.47 44.88 51.84
N VAL A 151 0.72 45.02 51.25
CA VAL A 151 1.91 45.59 51.92
C VAL A 151 2.34 46.92 51.30
N LEU A 152 2.09 47.15 50.00
CA LEU A 152 2.42 48.41 49.34
C LEU A 152 1.42 49.53 49.70
N THR A 153 1.92 50.76 49.82
CA THR A 153 1.09 51.96 49.95
C THR A 153 0.79 52.55 48.57
N GLU A 154 -0.23 53.41 48.45
CA GLU A 154 -0.59 54.04 47.16
C GLU A 154 0.60 54.81 46.53
N GLU A 155 1.50 55.39 47.36
CA GLU A 155 2.72 56.05 46.88
C GLU A 155 3.75 55.05 46.32
N ASP A 156 3.89 53.86 46.93
CA ASP A 156 4.79 52.81 46.44
C ASP A 156 4.26 52.19 45.13
N GLU A 157 2.94 52.10 44.96
CA GLU A 157 2.33 51.63 43.71
C GLU A 157 2.56 52.59 42.53
N ASP A 158 2.47 53.90 42.77
CA ASP A 158 2.76 54.94 41.77
C ASP A 158 4.24 54.92 41.35
N ASP A 159 5.17 54.71 42.29
CA ASP A 159 6.60 54.57 42.00
C ASP A 159 6.90 53.30 41.19
N VAL A 160 6.27 52.16 41.52
CA VAL A 160 6.39 50.91 40.75
C VAL A 160 5.84 51.05 39.34
N LEU A 161 4.71 51.74 39.16
CA LEU A 161 4.14 52.01 37.85
C LEU A 161 5.07 52.90 37.01
N ALA A 162 5.67 53.93 37.61
CA ALA A 162 6.65 54.78 36.93
C ALA A 162 7.91 54.00 36.52
N GLU A 163 8.41 53.09 37.37
CA GLU A 163 9.53 52.20 37.02
C GLU A 163 9.17 51.21 35.91
N LEU A 164 7.96 50.62 35.96
CA LEU A 164 7.47 49.72 34.92
C LEU A 164 7.36 50.43 33.57
N ASP A 165 6.79 51.64 33.54
CA ASP A 165 6.69 52.46 32.34
C ASP A 165 8.08 52.83 31.79
N ALA A 166 9.05 53.09 32.67
CA ALA A 166 10.44 53.35 32.25
C ALA A 166 11.11 52.10 31.65
N LEU A 167 10.85 50.90 32.17
CA LEU A 167 11.35 49.64 31.62
C LEU A 167 10.71 49.30 30.27
N VAL A 168 9.40 49.50 30.14
CA VAL A 168 8.68 49.34 28.86
C VAL A 168 9.21 50.33 27.83
N ALA A 169 9.37 51.60 28.19
CA ALA A 169 9.95 52.62 27.31
C ALA A 169 11.41 52.34 26.93
N ALA A 170 12.19 51.72 27.83
CA ALA A 170 13.56 51.28 27.52
C ALA A 170 13.57 50.09 26.55
N GLU A 171 12.67 49.12 26.71
CA GLU A 171 12.54 47.96 25.83
C GLU A 171 11.94 48.33 24.45
N GLU A 172 11.07 49.34 24.40
CA GLU A 172 10.55 49.93 23.16
C GLU A 172 11.54 50.89 22.50
N GLY A 173 12.34 51.61 23.29
CA GLY A 173 13.42 52.49 22.80
C GLY A 173 14.62 51.72 22.22
N GLU A 174 14.86 50.50 22.68
CA GLU A 174 15.85 49.57 22.10
C GLU A 174 15.33 48.95 20.78
N LYS A 175 14.04 49.08 20.47
CA LYS A 175 13.46 48.70 19.18
C LYS A 175 13.45 49.87 18.19
N THR A 176 14.62 50.28 17.70
CA THR A 176 14.73 50.86 16.33
C THR A 176 16.07 50.46 15.67
N PRO A 177 16.16 50.27 14.34
CA PRO A 177 15.12 50.24 13.31
C PRO A 177 14.87 48.80 12.79
N ALA A 178 13.78 48.61 12.07
CA ALA A 178 13.54 47.43 11.24
C ALA A 178 14.74 47.18 10.31
N ALA A 179 15.69 46.35 10.76
CA ALA A 179 16.75 45.81 9.93
C ALA A 179 16.08 44.84 8.96
N ASP A 180 15.80 45.34 7.77
CA ASP A 180 16.14 44.74 6.48
C ASP A 180 16.69 43.29 6.55
N ILE A 181 15.86 42.35 6.97
CA ILE A 181 16.04 40.92 6.67
C ILE A 181 15.36 40.71 5.34
N GLY A 182 16.09 41.08 4.29
CA GLY A 182 15.75 40.77 2.92
C GLY A 182 15.31 39.30 2.83
N GLU A 183 14.12 39.13 2.26
CA GLU A 183 13.62 37.86 1.75
C GLU A 183 14.63 37.28 0.76
N ARG A 184 15.61 36.54 1.27
CA ARG A 184 16.43 35.64 0.46
C ARG A 184 16.42 34.27 1.12
N LEU A 185 15.22 33.72 1.21
CA LEU A 185 15.04 32.27 1.27
C LEU A 185 15.70 31.68 0.01
N PRO A 186 16.49 30.60 0.13
CA PRO A 186 17.11 29.96 -1.02
C PRO A 186 16.02 29.46 -1.99
N ASP A 187 16.15 29.82 -3.26
CA ASP A 187 15.18 29.48 -4.32
C ASP A 187 15.08 27.95 -4.40
N VAL A 188 13.86 27.44 -4.25
CA VAL A 188 13.55 26.00 -4.35
C VAL A 188 13.95 25.55 -5.76
N PRO A 189 14.70 24.44 -5.93
CA PRO A 189 15.06 23.97 -7.26
C PRO A 189 13.83 23.79 -8.16
N LYS A 190 13.78 24.56 -9.26
CA LYS A 190 12.67 24.58 -10.24
C LYS A 190 12.78 23.48 -11.31
N ASP A 191 13.58 22.45 -11.06
CA ASP A 191 13.68 21.33 -11.99
C ASP A 191 12.51 20.38 -11.75
N ASP A 192 11.44 20.58 -12.51
CA ASP A 192 10.35 19.62 -12.63
C ASP A 192 10.95 18.26 -13.06
N PRO A 193 10.84 17.19 -12.25
CA PRO A 193 11.45 15.90 -12.54
C PRO A 193 10.88 15.24 -13.81
N ALA A 194 9.80 15.79 -14.36
CA ALA A 194 9.21 15.40 -15.62
C ALA A 194 10.06 15.78 -16.85
N GLU A 195 10.76 16.92 -16.85
CA GLU A 195 11.55 17.36 -18.02
C GLU A 195 12.89 16.63 -18.12
N ALA A 196 13.53 16.31 -16.98
CA ALA A 196 14.75 15.51 -16.95
C ALA A 196 14.51 14.08 -17.49
N ALA A 197 13.36 13.49 -17.18
CA ALA A 197 12.98 12.17 -17.69
C ALA A 197 12.69 12.17 -19.21
N ASP A 198 12.10 13.25 -19.73
CA ASP A 198 11.80 13.37 -21.17
C ASP A 198 13.08 13.66 -22.00
N ALA A 199 14.01 14.44 -21.44
CA ALA A 199 15.33 14.70 -22.04
C ALA A 199 16.18 13.42 -22.11
N GLU A 200 16.14 12.56 -21.08
CA GLU A 200 16.90 11.31 -21.07
C GLU A 200 16.32 10.26 -22.04
N ARG A 201 15.00 10.23 -22.22
CA ARG A 201 14.31 9.38 -23.21
C ARG A 201 14.67 9.80 -24.65
N LYS A 202 14.61 11.10 -24.96
CA LYS A 202 15.00 11.62 -26.29
C LYS A 202 16.48 11.43 -26.61
N ARG A 203 17.35 11.40 -25.58
CA ARG A 203 18.79 11.13 -25.76
C ARG A 203 19.08 9.65 -26.05
N LYS A 204 18.31 8.73 -25.46
CA LYS A 204 18.39 7.28 -25.73
C LYS A 204 17.81 6.89 -27.10
N GLU A 205 16.74 7.55 -27.55
CA GLU A 205 16.19 7.31 -28.90
C GLU A 205 17.15 7.76 -30.01
N LYS A 206 17.75 8.96 -29.90
CA LYS A 206 18.72 9.46 -30.90
C LYS A 206 20.03 8.66 -30.95
N GLY A 207 20.44 8.04 -29.83
CA GLY A 207 21.59 7.14 -29.79
C GLY A 207 21.35 5.82 -30.51
N THR A 208 20.11 5.32 -30.45
CA THR A 208 19.74 4.03 -31.05
C THR A 208 19.59 4.14 -32.57
N GLU A 209 18.99 5.24 -33.08
CA GLU A 209 18.89 5.49 -34.53
C GLU A 209 20.23 5.76 -35.22
N ARG A 210 21.20 6.36 -34.52
CA ARG A 210 22.55 6.56 -35.06
C ARG A 210 23.36 5.26 -35.12
N SER A 211 23.10 4.34 -34.19
CA SER A 211 23.74 3.02 -34.18
C SER A 211 23.22 2.14 -35.33
N THR A 212 21.90 2.09 -35.54
CA THR A 212 21.30 1.29 -36.61
C THR A 212 21.64 1.79 -38.01
N LYS A 213 21.78 3.10 -38.22
CA LYS A 213 22.23 3.67 -39.50
C LYS A 213 23.71 3.41 -39.82
N LYS A 214 24.59 3.30 -38.83
CA LYS A 214 26.00 2.95 -39.07
C LYS A 214 26.18 1.48 -39.46
N VAL A 215 25.44 0.58 -38.80
CA VAL A 215 25.49 -0.86 -39.10
C VAL A 215 24.93 -1.19 -40.49
N ALA A 216 23.96 -0.43 -40.99
CA ALA A 216 23.41 -0.63 -42.33
C ALA A 216 24.33 -0.11 -43.46
N LEU A 217 25.29 0.77 -43.18
CA LEU A 217 26.17 1.39 -44.18
C LEU A 217 27.50 0.66 -44.35
N GLU A 218 27.90 -0.18 -43.37
CA GLU A 218 29.08 -1.06 -43.46
C GLU A 218 28.78 -2.45 -44.05
N ALA A 219 27.50 -2.73 -44.37
CA ALA A 219 27.05 -4.02 -44.90
C ALA A 219 26.53 -3.95 -46.36
N SER A 220 26.87 -2.89 -47.11
CA SER A 220 26.61 -2.76 -48.55
C SER A 220 27.90 -2.57 -49.34
#